data_AF-A0A963NT22-F1
#
_entry.id   AF-A0A963NT22-F1
#
_cell.length_a   1.000
_cell.length_b   1.000
_cell.length_c   1.000
_cell.angle_alpha   90.00
_cell.angle_beta   90.00
_cell.angle_gamma   90.00
#
_symmetry.space_group_name_H-M   'P 1'
#
loop_
_entity.id
_entity.type
_entity.pdbx_description
1 polymer ?
#
loop_
_entity_poly.entity_id
_entity_poly.type
_entity_poly.pdbx_seq_one_letter_code
_entity_poly.pdbx_strand_id
1 'polypeptide(L)'
;VVCLATGFEQVELAAVEVRFRPLNDGEIERYLQAEQPYDCAGSAKSEGLGISLLDAILSDDPTALVGLPLIRTCRMLRAAGLALP
;
A
#
# COMPACT_ATOMS: atom_id res chain seq x y z
N VAL A 1 -15.66 2.37 -3.90
CA VAL A 1 -16.71 1.50 -3.33
C VAL A 1 -17.97 1.65 -4.15
N VAL A 2 -18.54 0.53 -4.60
CA VAL A 2 -19.81 0.50 -5.35
C VAL A 2 -20.78 -0.40 -4.59
N CYS A 3 -22.00 0.07 -4.35
CA CYS A 3 -23.09 -0.71 -3.78
C CYS A 3 -24.31 -0.64 -4.71
N LEU A 4 -24.56 -1.73 -5.44
CA LEU A 4 -25.63 -1.79 -6.44
C LEU A 4 -27.03 -1.66 -5.83
N ALA A 5 -27.24 -2.22 -4.63
CA ALA A 5 -28.54 -2.22 -3.96
C ALA A 5 -29.03 -0.80 -3.59
N THR A 6 -28.10 0.11 -3.31
CA THR A 6 -28.39 1.51 -2.95
C THR A 6 -28.09 2.49 -4.07
N GLY A 7 -27.56 2.02 -5.21
CA GLY A 7 -27.07 2.88 -6.29
C GLY A 7 -25.88 3.77 -5.89
N PHE A 8 -25.15 3.41 -4.84
CA PHE A 8 -24.05 4.19 -4.30
C PHE A 8 -22.74 3.91 -5.04
N GLU A 9 -22.01 4.96 -5.38
CA GLU A 9 -20.65 4.89 -5.94
C GLU A 9 -19.79 6.03 -5.42
N GLN A 10 -18.59 5.69 -4.92
CA GLN A 10 -17.55 6.65 -4.57
C GLN A 10 -16.18 6.12 -4.95
N VAL A 11 -15.30 7.02 -5.40
CA VAL A 11 -13.91 6.75 -5.77
C VAL A 11 -13.03 7.74 -5.02
N GLU A 12 -11.95 7.24 -4.43
CA GLU A 12 -10.96 8.06 -3.73
C GLU A 12 -9.54 7.59 -4.03
N LEU A 13 -8.60 8.54 -4.04
CA LEU A 13 -7.18 8.29 -4.19
C LEU A 13 -6.49 8.31 -2.81
N ALA A 14 -5.65 7.31 -2.56
CA ALA A 14 -4.73 7.26 -1.44
C ALA A 14 -3.29 7.31 -1.96
N ALA A 15 -2.66 8.48 -1.91
CA ALA A 15 -1.26 8.60 -2.30
C ALA A 15 -0.35 8.19 -1.13
N VAL A 16 0.65 7.37 -1.42
CA VAL A 16 1.73 7.01 -0.49
C VAL A 16 3.05 7.45 -1.11
N GLU A 17 3.85 8.19 -0.35
CA GLU A 17 5.21 8.53 -0.76
C GLU A 17 6.20 7.58 -0.07
N VAL A 18 7.01 6.89 -0.85
CA VAL A 18 8.05 5.99 -0.36
C VAL A 18 9.41 6.56 -0.75
N ARG A 19 10.30 6.69 0.22
CA ARG A 19 11.68 7.16 0.02
C ARG A 19 12.63 6.00 0.24
N PHE A 20 13.43 5.72 -0.77
CA PHE A 20 14.55 4.79 -0.65
C PHE A 20 15.73 5.52 -0.01
N ARG A 21 16.48 4.80 0.83
CA ARG A 21 17.81 5.27 1.24
C ARG A 21 18.78 5.12 0.07
N PRO A 22 19.98 5.73 0.12
CA PRO A 22 21.03 5.41 -0.83
C PRO A 22 21.37 3.91 -0.76
N LEU A 23 21.37 3.25 -1.91
CA LEU A 23 21.66 1.82 -2.05
C LEU A 23 22.82 1.62 -3.02
N ASN A 24 23.66 0.64 -2.72
CA ASN A 24 24.61 0.11 -3.70
C ASN A 24 24.12 -1.21 -4.30
N ASP A 25 24.69 -1.59 -5.44
CA ASP A 25 24.32 -2.81 -6.17
C ASP A 25 24.39 -4.09 -5.32
N GLY A 26 25.35 -4.17 -4.39
CA GLY A 26 25.52 -5.32 -3.51
C GLY A 26 24.46 -5.43 -2.40
N GLU A 27 23.82 -4.32 -2.03
CA GLU A 27 22.64 -4.34 -1.14
C GLU A 27 21.39 -4.76 -1.91
N ILE A 28 21.22 -4.24 -3.12
CA ILE A 28 20.10 -4.56 -4.02
C ILE A 28 20.13 -6.06 -4.35
N GLU A 29 21.27 -6.59 -4.81
CA GLU A 29 21.39 -8.00 -5.19
C GLU A 29 21.08 -8.95 -4.02
N ARG A 30 21.61 -8.64 -2.83
CA ARG A 30 21.36 -9.45 -1.63
C ARG A 30 19.88 -9.49 -1.28
N TYR A 31 19.19 -8.36 -1.41
CA TYR A 31 17.76 -8.28 -1.20
C TYR A 31 16.98 -9.08 -2.24
N LEU A 32 17.29 -8.90 -3.53
CA LEU A 32 16.60 -9.59 -4.63
C LEU A 32 16.74 -11.12 -4.51
N GLN A 33 17.92 -11.62 -4.16
CA GLN A 33 18.15 -13.07 -3.94
C GLN A 33 17.41 -13.60 -2.71
N ALA A 34 17.33 -12.81 -1.63
CA ALA A 34 16.72 -13.24 -0.38
C ALA A 34 15.18 -13.19 -0.43
N GLU A 35 14.61 -12.10 -0.95
CA GLU A 35 13.16 -11.86 -0.94
C GLU A 35 12.47 -12.33 -2.24
N GLN A 36 13.20 -12.40 -3.35
CA GLN A 36 12.67 -12.68 -4.69
C GLN A 36 11.36 -11.91 -5.01
N PRO A 37 11.35 -10.56 -4.90
CA PRO A 37 10.14 -9.74 -5.00
C PRO A 37 9.76 -9.46 -6.47
N TYR A 38 9.94 -10.43 -7.36
CA TYR A 38 9.80 -10.23 -8.81
C TYR A 38 8.33 -10.17 -9.26
N ASP A 39 7.41 -10.52 -8.37
CA ASP A 39 5.96 -10.52 -8.59
C ASP A 39 5.26 -9.25 -8.08
N CYS A 40 5.99 -8.28 -7.52
CA CYS A 40 5.42 -7.02 -7.04
C CYS A 40 5.91 -5.80 -7.83
N ALA A 41 5.06 -4.79 -7.94
CA ALA A 41 5.41 -3.52 -8.58
C ALA A 41 6.58 -2.86 -7.84
N GLY A 42 7.59 -2.40 -8.58
CA GLY A 42 8.80 -1.78 -8.02
C GLY A 42 9.76 -2.75 -7.34
N SER A 43 9.48 -4.06 -7.37
CA SER A 43 10.33 -5.12 -6.81
C SER A 43 10.76 -4.86 -5.37
N ALA A 44 9.90 -4.26 -4.56
CA ALA A 44 10.13 -3.98 -3.14
C ALA A 44 8.86 -4.24 -2.32
N LYS A 45 8.95 -5.15 -1.34
CA LYS A 45 7.85 -5.51 -0.42
C LYS A 45 8.04 -4.83 0.92
N SER A 46 7.25 -3.79 1.20
CA SER A 46 7.34 -3.01 2.44
C SER A 46 7.02 -3.83 3.71
N GLU A 47 6.22 -4.88 3.54
CA GLU A 47 5.81 -5.84 4.56
C GLU A 47 6.83 -6.96 4.82
N GLY A 48 7.88 -7.05 3.97
CA GLY A 48 8.96 -8.04 4.07
C GLY A 48 10.32 -7.38 4.28
N LEU A 49 11.38 -7.96 3.72
CA LEU A 49 12.73 -7.40 3.81
C LEU A 49 12.87 -6.05 3.07
N GLY A 50 11.90 -5.67 2.22
CA GLY A 50 11.95 -4.43 1.46
C GLY A 50 11.97 -3.19 2.36
N ILE A 51 11.44 -3.27 3.58
CA ILE A 51 11.52 -2.18 4.56
C ILE A 51 12.98 -1.77 4.86
N SER A 52 13.93 -2.71 4.77
CA SER A 52 15.36 -2.44 4.99
C SER A 52 16.01 -1.57 3.91
N LEU A 53 15.32 -1.37 2.78
CA LEU A 53 15.76 -0.53 1.67
C LEU A 53 15.23 0.91 1.77
N LEU A 54 14.31 1.17 2.70
CA LEU A 54 13.57 2.42 2.76
C LEU A 54 14.15 3.35 3.84
N ASP A 55 14.14 4.64 3.55
CA ASP A 55 14.43 5.71 4.52
C ASP A 55 13.14 6.18 5.20
N ALA A 56 12.04 6.28 4.44
CA ALA A 56 10.75 6.70 4.98
C ALA A 56 9.56 6.21 4.13
N ILE A 57 8.42 6.04 4.80
CA ILE A 57 7.10 5.89 4.18
C ILE A 57 6.21 6.99 4.75
N LEU A 58 5.70 7.88 3.89
CA LEU A 58 4.78 8.94 4.27
C LEU A 58 3.39 8.55 3.76
N SER A 59 2.50 8.23 4.71
CA SER A 59 1.11 7.88 4.44
C SER A 59 0.23 8.30 5.61
N ASP A 60 -1.01 8.67 5.32
CA ASP A 60 -2.08 8.80 6.32
C ASP A 60 -2.77 7.46 6.62
N ASP A 61 -2.45 6.41 5.85
CA ASP A 61 -2.98 5.07 5.97
C ASP A 61 -1.92 4.01 5.57
N PRO A 62 -1.34 3.26 6.51
CA PRO A 62 -0.32 2.26 6.19
C PRO A 62 -0.85 1.12 5.30
N THR A 63 -2.15 0.85 5.33
CA THR A 63 -2.77 -0.23 4.53
C THR A 63 -2.89 0.14 3.05
N ALA A 64 -2.81 1.43 2.73
CA ALA A 64 -2.76 1.92 1.35
C ALA A 64 -1.56 1.34 0.58
N LEU A 65 -0.38 1.23 1.21
CA LEU A 65 0.82 0.70 0.57
C LEU A 65 0.74 -0.81 0.33
N VAL A 66 0.06 -1.54 1.23
CA VAL A 66 -0.17 -2.99 1.12
C VAL A 66 -1.10 -3.30 -0.06
N GLY A 67 -2.04 -2.40 -0.38
CA GLY A 67 -2.86 -2.49 -1.59
C GLY A 67 -4.30 -2.02 -1.44
N LEU A 68 -4.78 -1.70 -0.23
CA LEU A 68 -6.13 -1.16 -0.04
C LEU A 68 -6.16 -0.15 1.11
N PRO A 69 -6.45 1.14 0.86
CA PRO A 69 -6.52 2.16 1.91
C PRO A 69 -7.77 1.95 2.78
N LEU A 70 -7.65 1.18 3.86
CA LEU A 70 -8.77 0.79 4.71
C LEU A 70 -9.43 1.97 5.43
N ILE A 71 -8.69 3.03 5.78
CA ILE A 71 -9.28 4.21 6.42
C ILE A 71 -10.28 4.87 5.48
N ARG A 72 -9.88 5.13 4.22
CA ARG A 72 -10.75 5.69 3.19
C ARG A 72 -11.86 4.71 2.79
N THR A 73 -11.53 3.42 2.65
CA THR A 73 -12.49 2.37 2.31
C THR A 73 -13.61 2.26 3.35
N CYS A 74 -13.28 2.20 4.64
CA CYS A 74 -14.26 2.18 5.72
C CYS A 74 -15.14 3.43 5.74
N ARG A 75 -14.59 4.61 5.42
CA ARG A 75 -15.39 5.83 5.28
C ARG A 75 -16.41 5.72 4.15
N MET A 76 -15.99 5.23 2.98
CA MET A 76 -16.88 5.03 1.84
C MET A 76 -17.93 3.94 2.12
N LEU A 77 -17.58 2.86 2.82
CA LEU A 77 -18.54 1.80 3.21
C LEU A 77 -19.62 2.34 4.17
N ARG A 78 -19.24 3.14 5.17
CA ARG A 78 -20.21 3.83 6.04
C ARG A 78 -21.11 4.78 5.25
N ALA A 79 -20.55 5.52 4.29
CA ALA A 79 -21.31 6.39 3.39
C ALA A 79 -22.29 5.59 2.49
N ALA A 80 -21.97 4.33 2.17
CA ALA A 80 -22.86 3.41 1.48
C ALA A 80 -23.98 2.82 2.37
N GLY A 81 -24.02 3.15 3.66
CA GLY A 81 -25.02 2.68 4.62
C GLY A 81 -24.64 1.39 5.36
N LEU A 82 -23.40 0.91 5.24
CA LEU A 82 -22.93 -0.27 5.97
C LEU A 82 -22.49 0.11 7.39
N ALA A 83 -22.93 -0.67 8.38
CA ALA A 83 -22.43 -0.56 9.73
C ALA A 83 -21.01 -1.14 9.81
N LEU A 84 -20.09 -0.38 10.40
CA LEU A 84 -18.71 -0.78 10.66
C LEU A 84 -18.34 -0.40 12.11
N PRO A 85 -17.36 -1.07 12.74
CA PRO A 85 -16.57 -2.17 12.18
C PRO A 85 -17.42 -3.41 11.85
#